data_AF-A0A402AH95-F1
#
_entry.id   AF-A0A402AH95-F1
#
_cell.length_a   1.000
_cell.length_b   1.000
_cell.length_c   1.000
_cell.angle_alpha   90.00
_cell.angle_beta   90.00
_cell.angle_gamma   90.00
#
_symmetry.space_group_name_H-M   'P 1'
#
loop_
_entity.id
_entity.type
_entity.pdbx_description
1 polymer ?
#
loop_
_entity_poly.entity_id
_entity_poly.type
_entity_poly.pdbx_seq_one_letter_code
_entity_poly.pdbx_strand_id
1 'polypeptide(L)'
;MNTQLLRYELRLLGPKVILPPLVVIVLFAALAVLLHILGVNTSHALMASQEMFLPLAMGAIVAATGLHDPALELQLTMPTSYRRTAMYRFLLVLIWAACVGFLTNTILFWFNLGYQPQQITSWALGWQFLVGQLIWLAPLLWFMSIGFFITILTHSISASGAVLGGIWILEALFIKNLLETNAWLQPLVLFPTTLMPDASFWLTNRLELLAMAVILLPINWLLLRNNENLLKSASAE
;
A
#
# COMPACT_ATOMS: atom_id res chain seq x y z
N MET A 1 -23.67 3.11 11.05
CA MET A 1 -22.35 2.75 11.63
C MET A 1 -22.33 3.24 13.06
N ASN A 2 -22.02 2.39 14.05
CA ASN A 2 -22.04 2.82 15.45
C ASN A 2 -20.83 3.74 15.70
N THR A 3 -21.06 5.04 15.82
CA THR A 3 -20.01 6.07 15.95
C THR A 3 -19.06 5.82 17.12
N GLN A 4 -19.53 5.11 18.14
CA GLN A 4 -18.73 4.68 19.29
C GLN A 4 -17.65 3.66 18.92
N LEU A 5 -17.95 2.70 18.03
CA LEU A 5 -17.00 1.68 17.59
C LEU A 5 -15.90 2.29 16.72
N LEU A 6 -16.26 3.23 15.84
CA LEU A 6 -15.29 3.98 15.05
C LEU A 6 -14.31 4.77 15.95
N ARG A 7 -14.83 5.49 16.94
CA ARG A 7 -14.01 6.25 17.89
C ARG A 7 -13.10 5.35 18.72
N TYR A 8 -13.58 4.17 19.10
CA TYR A 8 -12.79 3.19 19.82
C TYR A 8 -11.62 2.67 18.96
N GLU A 9 -11.90 2.21 17.74
CA GLU A 9 -10.86 1.73 16.82
C GLU A 9 -9.85 2.81 16.48
N LEU A 10 -10.28 4.06 16.26
CA LEU A 10 -9.36 5.19 16.04
C LEU A 10 -8.44 5.45 17.24
N ARG A 11 -8.94 5.32 18.46
CA ARG A 11 -8.11 5.45 19.67
C ARG A 11 -7.16 4.28 19.85
N LEU A 12 -7.59 3.07 19.50
CA LEU A 12 -6.81 1.85 19.60
C LEU A 12 -5.67 1.81 18.58
N LEU A 13 -5.98 2.08 17.31
CA LEU A 13 -5.00 2.21 16.23
C LEU A 13 -4.06 3.40 16.47
N GLY A 14 -4.63 4.50 16.96
CA GLY A 14 -3.91 5.65 17.50
C GLY A 14 -2.84 6.22 16.55
N PRO A 15 -1.71 6.73 17.09
CA PRO A 15 -0.67 7.35 16.28
C PRO A 15 0.06 6.36 15.37
N LYS A 16 0.01 5.05 15.66
CA LYS A 16 0.70 4.02 14.88
C LYS A 16 0.16 3.88 13.45
N VAL A 17 -1.11 4.20 13.22
CA VAL A 17 -1.72 4.21 11.88
C VAL A 17 -1.69 5.60 11.25
N ILE A 18 -1.80 6.65 12.06
CA ILE A 18 -1.90 8.02 11.55
C ILE A 18 -0.55 8.56 11.07
N LEU A 19 0.51 8.33 11.84
CA LEU A 19 1.83 8.93 11.59
C LEU A 19 2.57 8.36 10.37
N PRO A 20 2.62 7.03 10.11
CA PRO A 20 3.48 6.50 9.06
C PRO A 20 3.29 7.11 7.66
N PRO A 21 2.07 7.28 7.11
CA PRO A 21 1.94 7.88 5.79
C PRO A 21 2.42 9.33 5.79
N LEU A 22 2.22 10.09 6.88
CA LEU A 22 2.73 11.46 7.00
C LEU A 22 4.26 11.49 7.09
N VAL A 23 4.85 10.59 7.88
CA VAL A 23 6.31 10.49 8.04
C VAL A 23 6.96 10.17 6.69
N VAL A 24 6.41 9.23 5.92
CA VAL A 24 6.92 8.92 4.56
C VAL A 24 6.92 10.19 3.71
N ILE A 25 5.81 10.92 3.64
CA ILE A 25 5.72 12.12 2.81
C ILE A 25 6.69 13.21 3.29
N VAL A 26 6.79 13.46 4.59
CA VAL A 26 7.68 14.48 5.15
C VAL A 26 9.15 14.14 4.89
N LEU A 27 9.54 12.87 5.06
CA LEU A 27 10.92 12.42 4.79
C LEU A 27 11.28 12.61 3.31
N PHE A 28 10.37 12.25 2.40
CA PHE A 28 10.61 12.42 0.97
C PHE A 28 10.54 13.88 0.52
N ALA A 29 9.73 14.72 1.16
CA ALA A 29 9.74 16.16 0.92
C ALA A 29 11.06 16.78 1.38
N ALA A 30 11.57 16.41 2.57
CA ALA A 30 12.87 16.86 3.06
C ALA A 30 14.02 16.38 2.15
N LEU A 31 13.96 15.12 1.69
CA LEU A 31 14.90 14.60 0.71
C LEU A 31 14.84 15.37 -0.61
N ALA A 32 13.63 15.69 -1.11
CA ALA A 32 13.47 16.49 -2.33
C ALA A 32 14.08 17.89 -2.18
N VAL A 33 13.92 18.55 -1.03
CA VAL A 33 14.58 19.84 -0.76
C VAL A 33 16.10 19.69 -0.77
N LEU A 34 16.65 18.66 -0.13
CA LEU A 34 18.08 18.38 -0.15
C LEU A 34 18.60 18.14 -1.58
N LEU A 35 17.90 17.31 -2.36
CA LEU A 35 18.26 17.03 -3.76
C LEU A 35 18.19 18.29 -4.63
N HIS A 36 17.19 19.16 -4.40
CA HIS A 36 17.08 20.44 -5.09
C HIS A 36 18.29 21.34 -4.81
N ILE A 37 18.72 21.44 -3.55
CA ILE A 37 19.91 22.21 -3.15
C ILE A 37 21.18 21.64 -3.81
N LEU A 38 21.24 20.33 -4.00
CA LEU A 38 22.34 19.63 -4.67
C LEU A 38 22.25 19.67 -6.22
N GLY A 39 21.23 20.29 -6.79
CA GLY A 39 21.02 20.35 -8.25
C GLY A 39 20.61 19.02 -8.88
N VAL A 40 20.12 18.06 -8.09
CA VAL A 40 19.65 16.74 -8.53
C VAL A 40 18.14 16.78 -8.78
N ASN A 41 17.69 16.05 -9.80
CA ASN A 41 16.27 15.97 -10.12
C ASN A 41 15.47 15.33 -8.97
N THR A 42 14.49 16.07 -8.46
CA THR A 42 13.68 15.71 -7.28
C THR A 42 12.50 14.81 -7.60
N SER A 43 12.08 14.75 -8.87
CA SER A 43 10.84 14.07 -9.27
C SER A 43 10.91 12.57 -9.00
N HIS A 44 12.04 11.91 -9.24
CA HIS A 44 12.22 10.49 -8.91
C HIS A 44 11.97 10.21 -7.42
N ALA A 45 12.51 11.04 -6.52
CA ALA A 45 12.31 10.86 -5.09
C ALA A 45 10.84 11.07 -4.68
N LEU A 46 10.21 12.12 -5.20
CA LEU A 46 8.80 12.41 -4.91
C LEU A 46 7.87 11.31 -5.43
N MET A 47 8.13 10.76 -6.62
CA MET A 47 7.37 9.64 -7.18
C MET A 47 7.59 8.35 -6.39
N ALA A 48 8.83 8.06 -5.96
CA ALA A 48 9.14 6.91 -5.11
C ALA A 48 8.34 6.94 -3.80
N SER A 49 8.12 8.13 -3.23
CA SER A 49 7.29 8.28 -2.02
C SER A 49 5.87 7.75 -2.21
N GLN A 50 5.27 8.00 -3.38
CA GLN A 50 3.89 7.65 -3.72
C GLN A 50 3.74 6.20 -4.13
N GLU A 51 4.65 5.73 -4.97
CA GLU A 51 4.52 4.46 -5.67
C GLU A 51 5.19 3.31 -4.91
N MET A 52 6.26 3.59 -4.16
CA MET A 52 7.07 2.57 -3.48
C MET A 52 6.87 2.59 -1.97
N PHE A 53 7.19 3.71 -1.32
CA PHE A 53 7.34 3.74 0.14
C PHE A 53 6.01 3.86 0.88
N LEU A 54 5.06 4.65 0.38
CA LEU A 54 3.73 4.74 0.97
C LEU A 54 3.01 3.39 0.92
N PRO A 55 2.90 2.69 -0.23
CA PRO A 55 2.35 1.34 -0.29
C PRO A 55 3.03 0.34 0.65
N LEU A 56 4.37 0.31 0.65
CA LEU A 56 5.14 -0.61 1.49
C LEU A 56 4.86 -0.39 2.98
N ALA A 57 4.89 0.88 3.43
CA ALA A 57 4.58 1.23 4.81
C ALA A 57 3.15 0.81 5.19
N MET A 58 2.17 1.07 4.32
CA MET A 58 0.78 0.73 4.60
C MET A 58 0.54 -0.78 4.58
N GLY A 59 1.22 -1.52 3.72
CA GLY A 59 1.23 -2.98 3.74
C GLY A 59 1.73 -3.54 5.07
N ALA A 60 2.83 -3.01 5.60
CA ALA A 60 3.36 -3.39 6.91
C ALA A 60 2.43 -3.02 8.09
N ILE A 61 1.78 -1.85 8.02
CA ILE A 61 0.81 -1.42 9.06
C ILE A 61 -0.43 -2.30 9.05
N VAL A 62 -0.97 -2.63 7.88
CA VAL A 62 -2.11 -3.55 7.77
C VAL A 62 -1.75 -4.94 8.28
N ALA A 63 -0.58 -5.45 7.93
CA ALA A 63 -0.04 -6.69 8.48
C ALA A 63 -0.03 -6.65 10.02
N ALA A 64 0.54 -5.59 10.62
CA ALA A 64 0.63 -5.47 12.07
C ALA A 64 -0.74 -5.34 12.76
N THR A 65 -1.65 -4.54 12.21
CA THR A 65 -2.99 -4.30 12.79
C THR A 65 -3.96 -5.45 12.55
N GLY A 66 -3.62 -6.35 11.64
CA GLY A 66 -4.47 -7.42 11.17
C GLY A 66 -4.57 -8.65 12.07
N LEU A 67 -3.52 -8.94 12.84
CA LEU A 67 -3.49 -10.05 13.82
C LEU A 67 -3.31 -9.60 15.26
N HIS A 68 -2.65 -8.47 15.48
CA HIS A 68 -2.29 -8.04 16.83
C HIS A 68 -3.48 -7.35 17.49
N ASP A 69 -4.36 -8.15 18.10
CA ASP A 69 -5.36 -7.67 19.04
C ASP A 69 -5.03 -8.17 20.46
N PRO A 70 -4.56 -7.30 21.37
CA PRO A 70 -4.24 -7.70 22.74
C PRO A 70 -5.47 -8.20 23.52
N ALA A 71 -6.68 -8.02 22.99
CA ALA A 71 -7.92 -8.53 23.54
C ALA A 71 -8.61 -9.54 22.60
N LEU A 72 -7.84 -10.27 21.77
CA LEU A 72 -8.39 -11.23 20.80
C LEU A 72 -9.35 -12.24 21.45
N GLU A 73 -8.97 -12.79 22.60
CA GLU A 73 -9.79 -13.74 23.35
C GLU A 73 -11.12 -13.13 23.79
N LEU A 74 -11.10 -11.88 24.27
CA LEU A 74 -12.30 -11.13 24.62
C LEU A 74 -13.16 -10.87 23.38
N GLN A 75 -12.53 -10.50 22.26
CA GLN A 75 -13.22 -10.22 21.00
C GLN A 75 -13.90 -11.47 20.41
N LEU A 76 -13.32 -12.65 20.61
CA LEU A 76 -13.93 -13.92 20.20
C LEU A 76 -15.15 -14.29 21.06
N THR A 77 -15.28 -13.74 22.28
CA THR A 77 -16.49 -13.89 23.11
C THR A 77 -17.56 -12.83 22.85
N MET A 78 -17.23 -11.78 22.10
CA MET A 78 -18.18 -10.73 21.72
C MET A 78 -19.10 -11.19 20.56
N PRO A 79 -20.33 -10.65 20.47
CA PRO A 79 -21.26 -10.99 19.39
C PRO A 79 -20.80 -10.50 18.00
N THR A 80 -19.81 -9.61 17.94
CA THR A 80 -19.25 -9.09 16.70
C THR A 80 -18.11 -9.96 16.19
N SER A 81 -18.25 -10.53 14.99
CA SER A 81 -17.22 -11.36 14.38
C SER A 81 -15.90 -10.61 14.18
N TYR A 82 -14.77 -11.23 14.57
CA TYR A 82 -13.41 -10.71 14.38
C TYR A 82 -13.13 -10.24 12.95
N ARG A 83 -13.58 -11.03 11.97
CA ARG A 83 -13.49 -10.73 10.53
C ARG A 83 -13.95 -9.31 10.17
N ARG A 84 -15.05 -8.86 10.79
CA ARG A 84 -15.61 -7.54 10.52
C ARG A 84 -14.73 -6.43 11.09
N THR A 85 -14.20 -6.62 12.29
CA THR A 85 -13.27 -5.68 12.92
C THR A 85 -11.96 -5.57 12.13
N ALA A 86 -11.38 -6.70 11.72
CA ALA A 86 -10.16 -6.69 10.92
C ALA A 86 -10.35 -5.93 9.59
N MET A 87 -11.48 -6.12 8.91
CA MET A 87 -11.82 -5.32 7.71
C MET A 87 -12.06 -3.85 8.02
N TYR A 88 -12.65 -3.50 9.17
CA TYR A 88 -12.78 -2.10 9.55
C TYR A 88 -11.42 -1.45 9.76
N ARG A 89 -10.47 -2.13 10.41
CA ARG A 89 -9.09 -1.64 10.56
C ARG A 89 -8.42 -1.46 9.20
N PHE A 90 -8.54 -2.46 8.32
CA PHE A 90 -8.06 -2.36 6.93
C PHE A 90 -8.62 -1.12 6.22
N LEU A 91 -9.94 -0.92 6.26
CA LEU A 91 -10.60 0.21 5.62
C LEU A 91 -10.19 1.56 6.23
N LEU A 92 -9.99 1.63 7.54
CA LEU A 92 -9.52 2.86 8.19
C LEU A 92 -8.12 3.25 7.73
N VAL A 93 -7.20 2.28 7.70
CA VAL A 93 -5.84 2.50 7.18
C VAL A 93 -5.92 2.91 5.71
N LEU A 94 -6.76 2.22 4.91
CA LEU A 94 -6.92 2.49 3.49
C LEU A 94 -7.43 3.89 3.22
N ILE A 95 -8.51 4.31 3.89
CA ILE A 95 -9.10 5.63 3.71
C ILE A 95 -8.09 6.71 4.08
N TRP A 96 -7.38 6.54 5.20
CA TRP A 96 -6.38 7.52 5.62
C TRP A 96 -5.21 7.61 4.65
N ALA A 97 -4.64 6.47 4.26
CA ALA A 97 -3.56 6.41 3.27
C ALA A 97 -4.01 6.97 1.91
N ALA A 98 -5.25 6.71 1.50
CA ALA A 98 -5.82 7.22 0.28
C ALA A 98 -6.01 8.74 0.31
N CYS A 99 -6.44 9.32 1.44
CA CYS A 99 -6.49 10.77 1.61
C CYS A 99 -5.09 11.39 1.47
N VAL A 100 -4.08 10.82 2.13
CA VAL A 100 -2.70 11.31 2.05
C VAL A 100 -2.14 11.17 0.63
N GLY A 101 -2.27 10.00 0.00
CA GLY A 101 -1.84 9.73 -1.37
C GLY A 101 -2.53 10.63 -2.39
N PHE A 102 -3.85 10.79 -2.27
CA PHE A 102 -4.63 11.69 -3.14
C PHE A 102 -4.17 13.14 -3.01
N LEU A 103 -4.04 13.66 -1.79
CA LEU A 103 -3.60 15.05 -1.57
C LEU A 103 -2.19 15.29 -2.11
N THR A 104 -1.27 14.38 -1.83
CA THR A 104 0.12 14.51 -2.25
C THR A 104 0.28 14.37 -3.76
N ASN A 105 -0.37 13.38 -4.39
CA ASN A 105 -0.37 13.26 -5.85
C ASN A 105 -1.03 14.47 -6.52
N THR A 106 -2.08 15.04 -5.92
CA THR A 106 -2.70 16.28 -6.41
C THR A 106 -1.72 17.45 -6.39
N ILE A 107 -0.96 17.61 -5.31
CA ILE A 107 0.10 18.63 -5.22
C ILE A 107 1.16 18.37 -6.30
N LEU A 108 1.66 17.14 -6.43
CA LEU A 108 2.68 16.80 -7.44
C LEU A 108 2.21 17.09 -8.88
N PHE A 109 0.95 16.79 -9.18
CA PHE A 109 0.34 17.03 -10.49
C PHE A 109 0.24 18.52 -10.81
N TRP A 110 -0.37 19.33 -9.93
CA TRP A 110 -0.61 20.75 -10.23
C TRP A 110 0.67 21.60 -10.25
N PHE A 111 1.69 21.21 -9.48
CA PHE A 111 2.98 21.91 -9.46
C PHE A 111 4.01 21.30 -10.41
N ASN A 112 3.66 20.28 -11.21
CA ASN A 112 4.57 19.57 -12.13
C ASN A 112 5.86 19.07 -11.44
N LEU A 113 5.74 18.61 -10.19
CA LEU A 113 6.88 18.16 -9.38
C LEU A 113 7.21 16.67 -9.61
N GLY A 114 6.29 15.92 -10.20
CA GLY A 114 6.41 14.48 -10.46
C GLY A 114 6.36 14.13 -11.94
N TYR A 115 6.77 12.91 -12.28
CA TYR A 115 6.62 12.39 -13.63
C TYR A 115 5.19 11.94 -13.90
N GLN A 116 4.71 12.19 -15.11
CA GLN A 116 3.50 11.56 -15.62
C GLN A 116 3.89 10.41 -16.56
N PRO A 117 3.19 9.27 -16.52
CA PRO A 117 3.40 8.17 -17.45
C PRO A 117 3.22 8.63 -18.90
N GLN A 118 4.15 8.24 -19.78
CA GLN A 118 4.15 8.68 -21.19
C GLN A 118 2.83 8.37 -21.92
N GLN A 119 2.17 7.25 -21.58
CA GLN A 119 0.91 6.83 -22.18
C GLN A 119 -0.23 7.82 -22.01
N ILE A 120 -0.27 8.55 -20.89
CA ILE A 120 -1.36 9.47 -20.56
C ILE A 120 -1.03 10.93 -20.88
N THR A 121 0.23 11.26 -21.15
CA THR A 121 0.67 12.65 -21.40
C THR A 121 -0.04 13.32 -22.59
N SER A 122 -0.53 12.54 -23.56
CA SER A 122 -1.29 13.04 -24.71
C SER A 122 -2.79 13.26 -24.45
N TRP A 123 -3.29 12.83 -23.29
CA TRP A 123 -4.74 12.85 -23.00
C TRP A 123 -5.19 14.22 -22.50
N ALA A 124 -6.49 14.45 -22.40
CA ALA A 124 -7.01 15.67 -21.79
C ALA A 124 -6.62 15.74 -20.30
N LEU A 125 -6.33 16.94 -19.79
CA LEU A 125 -5.80 17.17 -18.44
C LEU A 125 -6.64 16.53 -17.33
N GLY A 126 -7.97 16.53 -17.47
CA GLY A 126 -8.86 15.85 -16.52
C GLY A 126 -8.64 14.32 -16.47
N TRP A 127 -8.46 13.68 -17.63
CA TRP A 127 -8.16 12.26 -17.71
C TRP A 127 -6.75 11.93 -17.22
N GLN A 128 -5.77 12.80 -17.50
CA GLN A 128 -4.43 12.66 -16.96
C GLN A 128 -4.46 12.64 -15.43
N PHE A 129 -5.16 13.59 -14.82
CA PHE A 129 -5.29 13.69 -13.37
C PHE A 129 -5.98 12.46 -12.76
N LEU A 130 -7.10 12.03 -13.35
CA LEU A 130 -7.90 10.90 -12.84
C LEU A 130 -7.13 9.59 -12.94
N VAL A 131 -6.55 9.31 -14.12
CA VAL A 131 -5.80 8.07 -14.37
C VAL A 131 -4.46 8.09 -13.62
N GLY A 132 -3.86 9.27 -13.47
CA GLY A 132 -2.67 9.49 -12.65
C GLY A 132 -2.85 9.12 -11.17
N GLN A 133 -4.08 9.02 -10.65
CA GLN A 133 -4.30 8.50 -9.29
C GLN A 133 -3.91 7.01 -9.16
N LEU A 134 -3.85 6.27 -10.26
CA LEU A 134 -3.41 4.86 -10.26
C LEU A 134 -1.93 4.71 -9.90
N ILE A 135 -1.13 5.77 -9.98
CA ILE A 135 0.30 5.76 -9.62
C ILE A 135 0.49 5.32 -8.16
N TRP A 136 -0.33 5.83 -7.24
CA TRP A 136 -0.25 5.48 -5.82
C TRP A 136 -1.31 4.44 -5.43
N LEU A 137 -2.51 4.52 -6.01
CA LEU A 137 -3.66 3.72 -5.55
C LEU A 137 -3.48 2.22 -5.82
N ALA A 138 -3.01 1.87 -7.02
CA ALA A 138 -2.84 0.48 -7.42
C ALA A 138 -1.78 -0.25 -6.57
N PRO A 139 -0.54 0.24 -6.43
CA PRO A 139 0.44 -0.41 -5.55
C PRO A 139 0.00 -0.37 -4.08
N LEU A 140 -0.64 0.72 -3.61
CA LEU A 140 -1.16 0.79 -2.24
C LEU A 140 -2.13 -0.34 -1.92
N LEU A 141 -3.17 -0.52 -2.74
CA LEU A 141 -4.15 -1.58 -2.54
C LEU A 141 -3.52 -2.97 -2.63
N TRP A 142 -2.58 -3.16 -3.56
CA TRP A 142 -1.87 -4.42 -3.72
C TRP A 142 -1.02 -4.76 -2.47
N PHE A 143 -0.16 -3.85 -2.01
CA PHE A 143 0.69 -4.03 -0.83
C PHE A 143 -0.13 -4.26 0.45
N MET A 144 -1.21 -3.50 0.63
CA MET A 144 -2.11 -3.70 1.77
C MET A 144 -2.77 -5.07 1.72
N SER A 145 -3.26 -5.51 0.56
CA SER A 145 -3.97 -6.78 0.41
C SER A 145 -3.04 -7.98 0.57
N ILE A 146 -1.85 -7.94 -0.03
CA ILE A 146 -0.88 -9.03 0.06
C ILE A 146 -0.20 -9.09 1.42
N GLY A 147 0.11 -7.95 2.05
CA GLY A 147 0.63 -7.91 3.42
C GLY A 147 -0.36 -8.53 4.40
N PHE A 148 -1.63 -8.15 4.28
CA PHE A 148 -2.70 -8.74 5.09
C PHE A 148 -2.84 -10.26 4.85
N PHE A 149 -2.80 -10.69 3.59
CA PHE A 149 -2.85 -12.09 3.20
C PHE A 149 -1.72 -12.91 3.81
N ILE A 150 -0.47 -12.46 3.64
CA ILE A 150 0.71 -13.15 4.15
C ILE A 150 0.64 -13.24 5.67
N THR A 151 0.25 -12.15 6.34
CA THR A 151 0.12 -12.17 7.79
C THR A 151 -0.92 -13.19 8.25
N ILE A 152 -2.12 -13.23 7.64
CA ILE A 152 -3.14 -14.23 8.02
C ILE A 152 -2.64 -15.66 7.74
N LEU A 153 -1.97 -15.88 6.61
CA LEU A 153 -1.52 -17.21 6.21
C LEU A 153 -0.37 -17.74 7.08
N THR A 154 0.58 -16.87 7.41
CA THR A 154 1.79 -17.23 8.16
C THR A 154 1.67 -17.02 9.66
N HIS A 155 0.61 -16.34 10.10
CA HIS A 155 0.43 -15.90 11.48
C HIS A 155 1.58 -15.04 12.01
N SER A 156 2.29 -14.34 11.12
CA SER A 156 3.51 -13.63 11.46
C SER A 156 3.59 -12.26 10.79
N ILE A 157 3.73 -11.22 11.62
CA ILE A 157 3.97 -9.85 11.16
C ILE A 157 5.36 -9.74 10.54
N SER A 158 6.36 -10.40 11.14
CA SER A 158 7.74 -10.39 10.65
C SER A 158 7.87 -11.09 9.30
N ALA A 159 7.16 -12.20 9.09
CA ALA A 159 7.12 -12.88 7.79
C ALA A 159 6.54 -11.98 6.70
N SER A 160 5.41 -11.30 6.98
CA SER A 160 4.85 -10.33 6.03
C SER A 160 5.82 -9.19 5.75
N GLY A 161 6.42 -8.59 6.78
CA GLY A 161 7.42 -7.52 6.60
C GLY A 161 8.61 -7.97 5.74
N ALA A 162 9.13 -9.16 5.98
CA ALA A 162 10.23 -9.74 5.23
C ALA A 162 9.87 -9.99 3.76
N VAL A 163 8.67 -10.52 3.49
CA VAL A 163 8.20 -10.76 2.12
C VAL A 163 7.95 -9.46 1.37
N LEU A 164 7.25 -8.49 1.98
CA LEU A 164 7.00 -7.19 1.36
C LEU A 164 8.31 -6.43 1.08
N GLY A 165 9.24 -6.44 2.04
CA GLY A 165 10.56 -5.86 1.87
C GLY A 165 11.39 -6.59 0.81
N GLY A 166 11.34 -7.92 0.78
CA GLY A 166 12.01 -8.73 -0.24
C GLY A 166 11.50 -8.44 -1.65
N ILE A 167 10.18 -8.35 -1.83
CA ILE A 167 9.55 -7.95 -3.09
C ILE A 167 10.02 -6.55 -3.51
N TRP A 168 10.05 -5.60 -2.57
CA TRP A 168 10.54 -4.24 -2.84
C TRP A 168 12.00 -4.24 -3.30
N ILE A 169 12.90 -4.99 -2.62
CA ILE A 169 14.32 -5.09 -2.99
C ILE A 169 14.47 -5.73 -4.38
N LEU A 170 13.72 -6.80 -4.64
CA LEU A 170 13.77 -7.51 -5.91
C LEU A 170 13.36 -6.60 -7.08
N GLU A 171 12.25 -5.88 -6.91
CA GLU A 171 11.77 -4.91 -7.90
C GLU A 171 12.78 -3.78 -8.12
N ALA A 172 13.25 -3.17 -7.02
CA ALA A 172 14.16 -2.02 -7.09
C ALA A 172 15.51 -2.35 -7.76
N LEU A 173 16.03 -3.57 -7.57
CA LEU A 173 17.36 -3.95 -8.04
C LEU A 173 17.37 -4.74 -9.36
N PHE A 174 16.35 -5.59 -9.62
CA PHE A 174 16.44 -6.58 -10.69
C PHE A 174 15.37 -6.46 -11.77
N ILE A 175 14.27 -5.72 -11.56
CA ILE A 175 13.12 -5.79 -12.48
C ILE A 175 13.45 -5.36 -13.91
N LYS A 176 14.33 -4.36 -14.09
CA LYS A 176 14.75 -3.89 -15.42
C LYS A 176 15.39 -5.01 -16.23
N ASN A 177 16.35 -5.72 -15.62
CA ASN A 177 17.08 -6.80 -16.28
C ASN A 177 16.17 -8.03 -16.52
N LEU A 178 15.24 -8.31 -15.60
CA LEU A 178 14.30 -9.41 -15.72
C LEU A 178 13.28 -9.18 -16.84
N LEU A 179 12.79 -7.96 -17.02
CA LEU A 179 11.81 -7.62 -18.06
C LEU A 179 12.38 -7.72 -19.48
N GLU A 180 13.66 -7.39 -19.68
CA GLU A 180 14.33 -7.54 -20.98
C GLU A 180 14.27 -8.99 -21.50
N THR A 181 14.29 -9.95 -20.58
CA THR A 181 14.27 -11.38 -20.89
C THR A 181 12.89 -12.02 -20.74
N ASN A 182 11.96 -11.38 -20.04
CA ASN A 182 10.67 -11.95 -19.65
C ASN A 182 9.52 -10.93 -19.70
N ALA A 183 8.94 -10.72 -20.88
CA ALA A 183 7.79 -9.82 -21.05
C ALA A 183 6.55 -10.23 -20.24
N TRP A 184 6.40 -11.51 -19.88
CA TRP A 184 5.28 -12.00 -19.07
C TRP A 184 5.31 -11.49 -17.62
N LEU A 185 6.42 -10.91 -17.15
CA LEU A 185 6.54 -10.29 -15.82
C LEU A 185 5.92 -8.89 -15.75
N GLN A 186 5.52 -8.29 -16.88
CA GLN A 186 4.92 -6.95 -16.94
C GLN A 186 3.77 -6.73 -15.93
N PRO A 187 2.85 -7.68 -15.67
CA PRO A 187 1.79 -7.54 -14.66
C PRO A 187 2.28 -7.45 -13.22
N LEU A 188 3.49 -7.96 -12.95
CA LEU A 188 4.06 -8.04 -11.60
C LEU A 188 4.92 -6.82 -11.25
N VAL A 189 5.24 -5.97 -12.22
CA VAL A 189 6.05 -4.76 -12.01
C VAL A 189 5.29 -3.80 -11.09
N LEU A 190 5.79 -3.55 -9.89
CA LEU A 190 5.06 -2.73 -8.91
C LEU A 190 5.31 -1.24 -9.11
N PHE A 191 6.49 -0.90 -9.60
CA PHE A 191 6.99 0.49 -9.62
C PHE A 191 7.34 1.02 -11.03
N PRO A 192 6.49 0.83 -12.05
CA PRO A 192 6.81 1.26 -13.42
C PRO A 192 6.97 2.78 -13.55
N THR A 193 6.24 3.62 -12.78
CA THR A 193 6.34 5.08 -12.92
C THR A 193 7.72 5.60 -12.45
N THR A 194 8.26 5.03 -11.38
CA THR A 194 9.52 5.47 -10.76
C THR A 194 10.72 4.83 -11.45
N LEU A 195 10.64 3.53 -11.77
CA LEU A 195 11.76 2.78 -12.31
C LEU A 195 11.82 2.84 -13.85
N MET A 196 10.67 2.89 -14.54
CA MET A 196 10.56 2.76 -16.00
C MET A 196 9.51 3.74 -16.56
N PRO A 197 9.75 5.07 -16.47
CA PRO A 197 8.75 6.09 -16.82
C PRO A 197 8.20 5.98 -18.26
N ASP A 198 8.97 5.37 -19.16
CA ASP A 198 8.62 5.14 -20.57
C ASP A 198 7.94 3.78 -20.82
N ALA A 199 7.49 3.08 -19.77
CA ALA A 199 6.87 1.76 -19.89
C ALA A 199 5.58 1.80 -20.73
N SER A 200 5.59 1.14 -21.89
CA SER A 200 4.45 1.02 -22.81
C SER A 200 3.31 0.13 -22.30
N PHE A 201 3.45 -0.48 -21.13
CA PHE A 201 2.47 -1.34 -20.48
C PHE A 201 1.93 -0.76 -19.16
N TRP A 202 2.25 0.50 -18.83
CA TRP A 202 1.95 1.11 -17.54
C TRP A 202 0.47 0.98 -17.13
N LEU A 203 -0.46 1.37 -18.01
CA LEU A 203 -1.89 1.35 -17.69
C LEU A 203 -2.41 -0.07 -17.46
N THR A 204 -2.03 -1.01 -18.33
CA THR A 204 -2.39 -2.43 -18.20
C THR A 204 -1.91 -2.98 -16.86
N ASN A 205 -0.65 -2.72 -16.52
CA ASN A 205 -0.07 -3.10 -15.23
C ASN A 205 -0.88 -2.55 -14.05
N ARG A 206 -1.29 -1.26 -14.07
CA ARG A 206 -2.12 -0.69 -12.98
C ARG A 206 -3.45 -1.37 -12.81
N LEU A 207 -4.10 -1.71 -13.91
CA LEU A 207 -5.38 -2.42 -13.88
C LEU A 207 -5.21 -3.85 -13.36
N GLU A 208 -4.12 -4.52 -13.72
CA GLU A 208 -3.79 -5.87 -13.23
C GLU A 208 -3.47 -5.88 -11.73
N LEU A 209 -2.67 -4.92 -11.24
CA LEU A 209 -2.41 -4.74 -9.80
C LEU A 209 -3.70 -4.51 -9.02
N LEU A 210 -4.59 -3.66 -9.54
CA LEU A 210 -5.91 -3.44 -8.94
C LEU A 210 -6.76 -4.70 -8.95
N ALA A 211 -6.80 -5.43 -10.07
CA ALA A 211 -7.55 -6.67 -10.18
C ALA A 211 -7.05 -7.70 -9.16
N MET A 212 -5.74 -7.87 -9.01
CA MET A 212 -5.14 -8.74 -8.00
C MET A 212 -5.53 -8.32 -6.58
N ALA A 213 -5.47 -7.02 -6.26
CA ALA A 213 -5.90 -6.53 -4.96
C ALA A 213 -7.39 -6.82 -4.68
N VAL A 214 -8.25 -6.59 -5.68
CA VAL A 214 -9.69 -6.87 -5.59
C VAL A 214 -9.97 -8.35 -5.39
N ILE A 215 -9.16 -9.26 -5.95
CA ILE A 215 -9.28 -10.71 -5.75
C ILE A 215 -8.78 -11.12 -4.36
N LEU A 216 -7.68 -10.53 -3.88
CA LEU A 216 -7.11 -10.83 -2.56
C LEU A 216 -8.02 -10.41 -1.41
N LEU A 217 -8.81 -9.34 -1.55
CA LEU A 217 -9.71 -8.88 -0.49
C LEU A 217 -10.78 -9.92 -0.08
N PRO A 218 -11.55 -10.54 -1.00
CA PRO A 218 -12.42 -11.67 -0.70
C PRO A 218 -11.68 -12.87 -0.12
N ILE A 219 -10.48 -13.18 -0.62
CA ILE A 219 -9.67 -14.29 -0.10
C ILE A 219 -9.32 -14.04 1.37
N ASN A 220 -8.83 -12.85 1.68
CA ASN A 220 -8.54 -12.43 3.06
C ASN A 220 -9.76 -12.52 3.96
N TRP A 221 -10.92 -12.07 3.48
CA TRP A 221 -12.19 -12.20 4.20
C TRP A 221 -12.57 -13.66 4.49
N LEU A 222 -12.34 -14.56 3.54
CA LEU A 222 -12.62 -16.00 3.72
C LEU A 222 -11.62 -16.65 4.68
N LEU A 223 -10.33 -16.29 4.61
CA LEU A 223 -9.30 -16.82 5.51
C LEU A 223 -9.56 -16.47 6.97
N LEU A 224 -10.07 -15.25 7.23
CA LEU A 224 -10.48 -14.80 8.57
C LEU A 224 -11.65 -15.59 9.18
N ARG A 225 -12.28 -16.51 8.43
CA ARG A 225 -13.34 -17.38 8.97
C ARG A 225 -12.76 -18.47 9.88
N ASN A 226 -11.49 -18.80 9.74
CA ASN A 226 -10.88 -19.90 10.49
C ASN A 226 -10.36 -19.42 11.87
N ASN A 227 -11.27 -19.29 12.83
CA ASN A 227 -10.98 -18.78 14.18
C ASN A 227 -9.96 -19.63 14.96
N GLU A 228 -9.87 -20.94 14.68
CA GLU A 228 -8.93 -21.84 15.35
C GLU A 228 -7.47 -21.48 15.05
N ASN A 229 -7.20 -21.05 13.82
CA ASN A 229 -5.87 -20.62 13.42
C ASN A 229 -5.48 -19.28 14.05
N LEU A 230 -6.45 -18.38 14.27
CA LEU A 230 -6.23 -17.10 14.94
C LEU A 230 -5.87 -17.26 16.43
N LEU A 231 -6.44 -18.28 17.10
CA LEU A 231 -6.12 -18.58 18.50
C LEU A 231 -4.69 -19.11 18.66
N LYS A 232 -4.23 -19.98 17.75
CA LYS A 232 -2.86 -20.51 17.78
C LYS A 232 -1.80 -19.40 17.70
N SER A 233 -2.09 -18.32 16.97
CA SER A 233 -1.19 -17.18 16.86
C SER A 233 -1.11 -16.33 18.13
N ALA A 234 -2.18 -16.27 18.94
CA ALA A 234 -2.17 -15.53 20.20
C ALA A 234 -1.42 -16.28 21.31
N SER A 235 -1.36 -17.61 21.26
CA SER A 235 -0.69 -18.45 22.26
C SER A 235 0.81 -18.70 22.01
N ALA A 236 1.34 -18.26 20.87
CA ALA A 236 2.71 -18.56 20.45
C ALA A 236 3.72 -17.41 20.70
N GLU A 237 3.26 -16.28 21.24
CA GLU A 237 4.09 -15.21 21.82
C GLU A 237 4.17 -15.36 23.34
#